data_AF-A0A8K0UQT4-F1
#
_entry.id   AF-A0A8K0UQT4-F1
#
_cell.length_a   1.000
_cell.length_b   1.000
_cell.length_c   1.000
_cell.angle_alpha   90.00
_cell.angle_beta   90.00
_cell.angle_gamma   90.00
#
_symmetry.space_group_name_H-M   'P 1'
#
loop_
_entity.id
_entity.type
_entity.pdbx_description
1 polymer ?
#
loop_
_entity_poly.entity_id
_entity_poly.type
_entity_poly.pdbx_seq_one_letter_code
_entity_poly.pdbx_strand_id
1 'polypeptide(L)'
;MDDAITSTHSSRSRLTLLDVFPVELWFVIKGFIAEPDLPTHACLYAVSTPFVEFLYGTPDEQQEYWRNMCFQNGLGLLPGEDAETVDWTEIAMECMRDAFCGREGCGEKRLRKNASGMSYLGVHVTSWQGNTGTDVDPTRPAMNGVLRYLGFPQPKRDRGVIQDWDLTTLIDADYNIFSHPITRRSFVCLPPVQVLQLWPLRDELRNVNGATVGDLQAVMEREGLDRLLTIEKLGNLLEEVETEPDSFILQSRPLSPPPTIAEYVRTCSTLRGFFDAFRLSRFKPGYIFTTSDPQIQVGFAMFATFIPFDAVNTEDAPEYPAFIETKRISDI
;
A
#
# COMPACT_ATOMS: atom_id res chain seq x y z
N MET A 1 41.99 -24.34 -40.97
CA MET A 1 40.90 -24.92 -41.77
C MET A 1 40.26 -25.94 -40.85
N ASP A 2 39.42 -25.45 -39.95
CA ASP A 2 38.66 -26.25 -38.99
C ASP A 2 37.20 -25.87 -39.20
N ASP A 3 36.45 -26.80 -39.78
CA ASP A 3 35.04 -26.63 -40.09
C ASP A 3 34.22 -26.68 -38.80
N ALA A 4 33.76 -25.51 -38.36
CA ALA A 4 32.82 -25.37 -37.25
C ALA A 4 31.44 -25.85 -37.70
N ILE A 5 31.07 -27.06 -37.29
CA ILE A 5 29.73 -27.64 -37.45
C ILE A 5 28.79 -26.89 -36.51
N THR A 6 28.09 -25.89 -37.03
CA THR A 6 26.94 -25.25 -36.38
C THR A 6 25.78 -26.24 -36.34
N SER A 7 25.68 -26.97 -35.23
CA SER A 7 24.51 -27.81 -34.92
C SER A 7 23.28 -26.92 -34.71
N THR A 8 22.47 -26.75 -35.76
CA THR A 8 21.13 -26.20 -35.67
C THR A 8 20.19 -27.25 -35.09
N HIS A 9 20.22 -27.40 -33.76
CA HIS A 9 19.14 -28.10 -33.06
C HIS A 9 17.87 -27.24 -33.14
N SER A 10 17.08 -27.49 -34.18
CA SER A 10 15.67 -27.07 -34.25
C SER A 10 14.93 -27.71 -33.07
N SER A 11 14.85 -27.01 -31.95
CA SER A 11 14.05 -27.44 -30.80
C SER A 11 12.58 -27.46 -31.25
N ARG A 12 12.06 -28.65 -31.58
CA ARG A 12 10.61 -28.84 -31.70
C ARG A 12 10.00 -28.51 -30.34
N SER A 13 9.39 -27.33 -30.24
CA SER A 13 8.57 -26.92 -29.10
C SER A 13 7.55 -28.04 -28.87
N ARG A 14 7.55 -28.65 -27.68
CA ARG A 14 6.54 -29.66 -27.34
C ARG A 14 5.20 -28.94 -27.27
N LEU A 15 4.26 -29.35 -28.11
CA LEU A 15 2.86 -28.92 -27.99
C LEU A 15 2.37 -29.29 -26.60
N THR A 16 1.94 -28.29 -25.85
CA THR A 16 1.27 -28.45 -24.57
C THR A 16 -0.21 -28.73 -24.80
N LEU A 17 -0.88 -29.29 -23.79
CA LEU A 17 -2.33 -29.50 -23.85
C LEU A 17 -3.10 -28.17 -24.05
N LEU A 18 -2.52 -27.06 -23.63
CA LEU A 18 -3.10 -25.72 -23.77
C LEU A 18 -3.09 -25.24 -25.22
N ASP A 19 -2.13 -25.69 -26.04
CA ASP A 19 -2.02 -25.29 -27.45
C ASP A 19 -3.13 -25.86 -28.33
N VAL A 20 -3.88 -26.86 -27.83
CA VAL A 20 -5.00 -27.51 -28.55
C VAL A 20 -6.37 -27.10 -28.01
N PHE A 21 -6.44 -26.20 -27.02
CA PHE A 21 -7.72 -25.73 -26.49
C PHE A 21 -8.41 -24.81 -27.50
N PRO A 22 -9.70 -25.04 -27.81
CA PRO A 22 -10.52 -24.08 -28.54
C PRO A 22 -10.54 -22.71 -27.84
N VAL A 23 -10.53 -21.63 -28.62
CA VAL A 23 -10.51 -20.25 -28.10
C VAL A 23 -11.69 -19.97 -27.16
N GLU A 24 -12.83 -20.61 -27.39
CA GLU A 24 -14.03 -20.50 -26.57
C GLU A 24 -13.80 -21.00 -25.13
N LEU A 25 -13.01 -22.07 -24.96
CA LEU A 25 -12.69 -22.58 -23.62
C LEU A 25 -11.80 -21.60 -22.85
N TRP A 26 -10.91 -20.89 -23.55
CA TRP A 26 -10.09 -19.86 -22.93
C TRP A 26 -10.93 -18.69 -22.42
N PHE A 27 -11.95 -18.26 -23.18
CA PHE A 27 -12.91 -17.25 -22.70
C PHE A 27 -13.69 -17.74 -21.48
N VAL A 28 -14.12 -19.00 -21.48
CA VAL A 28 -14.81 -19.61 -20.32
C VAL A 28 -13.89 -19.60 -19.10
N ILE A 29 -12.64 -20.04 -19.23
CA ILE A 29 -11.65 -20.01 -18.14
C ILE A 29 -11.46 -18.59 -17.63
N LYS A 30 -11.23 -17.61 -18.53
CA LYS A 30 -11.08 -16.20 -18.17
C LYS A 30 -12.30 -15.69 -17.39
N GLY A 31 -13.51 -16.04 -17.83
CA GLY A 31 -14.76 -15.63 -17.19
C GLY A 31 -15.02 -16.23 -15.81
N PHE A 32 -14.31 -17.30 -15.43
CA PHE A 32 -14.36 -17.87 -14.07
C PHE A 32 -13.34 -17.25 -13.11
N ILE A 33 -12.37 -16.48 -13.62
CA ILE A 33 -11.42 -15.76 -12.78
C ILE A 33 -12.12 -14.50 -12.27
N ALA A 34 -12.05 -14.25 -10.96
CA ALA A 34 -12.61 -13.04 -10.38
C ALA A 34 -11.87 -11.82 -10.93
N GLU A 35 -12.62 -10.77 -11.30
CA GLU A 35 -12.05 -9.59 -11.93
C GLU A 35 -10.85 -8.98 -11.19
N PRO A 36 -10.83 -8.82 -9.85
CA PRO A 36 -9.65 -8.28 -9.17
C PRO A 36 -8.53 -9.31 -8.92
N ASP A 37 -8.64 -10.56 -9.38
CA ASP A 37 -7.61 -11.61 -9.17
C ASP A 37 -6.44 -11.45 -10.17
N LEU A 38 -5.66 -10.40 -9.94
CA LEU A 38 -4.48 -10.04 -10.75
C LEU A 38 -3.51 -11.23 -10.93
N PRO A 39 -3.11 -11.98 -9.87
CA PRO A 39 -2.20 -13.11 -10.05
C PRO A 39 -2.71 -14.17 -11.02
N THR A 40 -3.99 -14.56 -10.91
CA THR A 40 -4.57 -15.59 -11.78
C THR A 40 -4.70 -15.09 -13.22
N HIS A 41 -5.10 -13.83 -13.42
CA HIS A 41 -5.13 -13.22 -14.76
C HIS A 41 -3.73 -13.12 -15.39
N ALA A 42 -2.70 -12.75 -14.62
CA ALA A 42 -1.33 -12.68 -15.11
C ALA A 42 -0.78 -14.06 -15.49
N CYS A 43 -1.05 -15.09 -14.69
CA CYS A 43 -0.75 -16.48 -15.03
C CYS A 43 -1.44 -16.91 -16.33
N LEU A 44 -2.74 -16.60 -16.48
CA LEU A 44 -3.50 -16.93 -17.68
C LEU A 44 -2.91 -16.26 -18.93
N TYR A 45 -2.58 -14.97 -18.84
CA TYR A 45 -1.95 -14.22 -19.92
C TYR A 45 -0.59 -14.82 -20.32
N ALA A 46 0.26 -15.16 -19.35
CA ALA A 46 1.58 -15.73 -19.61
C ALA A 46 1.53 -17.09 -20.32
N VAL A 47 0.52 -17.92 -20.06
CA VAL A 47 0.35 -19.23 -20.72
C VAL A 47 -0.47 -19.17 -22.00
N SER A 48 -1.14 -18.06 -22.28
CA SER A 48 -2.01 -17.88 -23.45
C SER A 48 -1.40 -17.02 -24.54
N THR A 49 -0.07 -16.82 -24.56
CA THR A 49 0.64 -15.94 -25.51
C THR A 49 0.16 -16.05 -26.98
N PRO A 50 -0.10 -17.25 -27.54
CA PRO A 50 -0.60 -17.36 -28.93
C PRO A 50 -2.00 -16.78 -29.15
N PHE A 51 -2.78 -16.60 -28.07
CA PHE A 51 -4.19 -16.22 -28.09
C PHE A 51 -4.49 -14.93 -27.30
N VAL A 52 -3.45 -14.25 -26.79
CA VAL A 52 -3.59 -13.06 -25.95
C VAL A 52 -4.46 -11.99 -26.62
N GLU A 53 -4.26 -11.74 -27.92
CA GLU A 53 -5.05 -10.73 -28.65
C GLU A 53 -6.54 -11.07 -28.71
N PHE A 54 -6.89 -12.36 -28.77
CA PHE A 54 -8.29 -12.78 -28.72
C PHE A 54 -8.87 -12.63 -27.31
N LEU A 55 -8.10 -12.96 -26.27
CA LEU A 55 -8.59 -13.00 -24.90
C LEU A 55 -8.64 -11.63 -24.23
N TYR A 56 -7.67 -10.76 -24.53
CA TYR A 56 -7.49 -9.47 -23.87
C TYR A 56 -7.63 -8.29 -24.84
N GLY A 57 -7.86 -8.54 -26.13
CA GLY A 57 -8.08 -7.52 -27.13
C GLY A 57 -6.80 -7.07 -27.84
N THR A 58 -6.92 -6.00 -28.62
CA THR A 58 -5.81 -5.29 -29.25
C THR A 58 -4.79 -4.80 -28.21
N PRO A 59 -3.54 -4.47 -28.59
CA PRO A 59 -2.55 -3.96 -27.66
C PRO A 59 -3.03 -2.77 -26.81
N ASP A 60 -3.81 -1.85 -27.38
CA ASP A 60 -4.37 -0.71 -26.65
C ASP A 60 -5.42 -1.14 -25.61
N GLU A 61 -6.32 -2.07 -25.99
CA GLU A 61 -7.30 -2.65 -25.06
C GLU A 61 -6.62 -3.45 -23.94
N GLN A 62 -5.50 -4.11 -24.23
CA GLN A 62 -4.69 -4.78 -23.21
C GLN A 62 -4.10 -3.78 -22.21
N GLN A 63 -3.56 -2.65 -22.68
CA GLN A 63 -3.03 -1.61 -21.78
C GLN A 63 -4.13 -1.05 -20.86
N GLU A 64 -5.31 -0.78 -21.41
CA GLU A 64 -6.44 -0.33 -20.60
C GLU A 64 -6.91 -1.39 -19.59
N TYR A 65 -6.99 -2.65 -20.02
CA TYR A 65 -7.34 -3.78 -19.16
C TYR A 65 -6.36 -3.91 -17.99
N TRP A 66 -5.05 -3.92 -18.24
CA TRP A 66 -4.04 -4.07 -17.20
C TRP A 66 -3.94 -2.85 -16.29
N ARG A 67 -4.16 -1.65 -16.83
CA ARG A 67 -4.31 -0.44 -16.02
C ARG A 67 -5.45 -0.60 -15.01
N ASN A 68 -6.64 -0.94 -15.48
CA ASN A 68 -7.82 -1.12 -14.62
C ASN A 68 -7.58 -2.22 -13.57
N MET A 69 -6.99 -3.34 -13.98
CA MET A 69 -6.63 -4.45 -13.10
C MET A 69 -5.65 -4.03 -11.99
N CYS A 70 -4.60 -3.28 -12.33
CA CYS A 70 -3.64 -2.75 -11.35
C CYS A 70 -4.33 -1.80 -10.37
N PHE A 71 -5.15 -0.86 -10.86
CA PHE A 71 -5.89 0.08 -10.03
C PHE A 71 -6.87 -0.63 -9.09
N GLN A 72 -7.63 -1.62 -9.58
CA GLN A 72 -8.54 -2.42 -8.76
C GLN A 72 -7.78 -3.18 -7.65
N ASN A 73 -6.52 -3.54 -7.88
CA ASN A 73 -5.63 -4.14 -6.87
C ASN A 73 -4.87 -3.11 -6.02
N GLY A 74 -5.28 -1.84 -6.09
CA GLY A 74 -4.68 -0.73 -5.36
C GLY A 74 -3.21 -0.50 -5.70
N LEU A 75 -2.81 -0.78 -6.94
CA LEU A 75 -1.47 -0.53 -7.46
C LEU A 75 -1.49 0.73 -8.35
N GLY A 76 -0.52 1.61 -8.14
CA GLY A 76 -0.32 2.84 -8.90
C GLY A 76 1.07 2.95 -9.50
N LEU A 77 1.39 4.15 -9.95
CA LEU A 77 2.67 4.50 -10.57
C LEU A 77 3.69 4.96 -9.54
N LEU A 78 4.95 4.63 -9.81
CA LEU A 78 6.10 5.07 -9.04
C LEU A 78 6.50 6.51 -9.42
N PRO A 79 7.34 7.18 -8.59
CA PRO A 79 7.83 8.52 -8.91
C PRO A 79 8.48 8.61 -10.29
N GLY A 80 7.99 9.54 -11.11
CA GLY A 80 8.52 9.82 -12.44
C GLY A 80 7.96 8.95 -13.57
N GLU A 81 7.10 7.98 -13.26
CA GLU A 81 6.34 7.23 -14.25
C GLU A 81 5.12 8.03 -14.74
N ASP A 82 4.77 7.88 -16.02
CA ASP A 82 3.65 8.57 -16.65
C ASP A 82 2.63 7.56 -17.20
N ALA A 83 1.35 7.80 -16.92
CA ALA A 83 0.28 6.83 -17.19
C ALA A 83 0.05 6.57 -18.68
N GLU A 84 0.43 7.51 -19.55
CA GLU A 84 0.26 7.41 -21.00
C GLU A 84 1.40 6.63 -21.67
N THR A 85 2.56 6.52 -21.02
CA THR A 85 3.78 5.97 -21.62
C THR A 85 4.26 4.67 -20.98
N VAL A 86 3.81 4.35 -19.76
CA VAL A 86 4.13 3.09 -19.10
C VAL A 86 3.41 1.91 -19.74
N ASP A 87 4.08 0.75 -19.73
CA ASP A 87 3.46 -0.53 -20.06
C ASP A 87 2.82 -1.12 -18.79
N TRP A 88 1.49 -1.03 -18.69
CA TRP A 88 0.73 -1.58 -17.57
C TRP A 88 0.78 -3.10 -17.50
N THR A 89 0.98 -3.77 -18.64
CA THR A 89 1.20 -5.22 -18.69
C THR A 89 2.51 -5.57 -18.00
N GLU A 90 3.58 -4.82 -18.28
CA GLU A 90 4.89 -5.02 -17.65
C GLU A 90 4.80 -4.82 -16.13
N ILE A 91 4.10 -3.78 -15.66
CA ILE A 91 3.87 -3.53 -14.22
C ILE A 91 3.11 -4.69 -13.56
N ALA A 92 2.05 -5.18 -14.19
CA ALA A 92 1.27 -6.32 -13.70
C ALA A 92 2.14 -7.59 -13.59
N MET A 93 2.96 -7.85 -14.60
CA MET A 93 3.86 -9.01 -14.63
C MET A 93 5.02 -8.87 -13.63
N GLU A 94 5.56 -7.66 -13.45
CA GLU A 94 6.54 -7.36 -12.41
C GLU A 94 5.97 -7.72 -11.03
N CYS A 95 4.76 -7.27 -10.73
CA CYS A 95 4.09 -7.57 -9.47
C CYS A 95 3.79 -9.06 -9.31
N MET A 96 3.42 -9.76 -10.40
CA MET A 96 3.15 -11.20 -10.37
C MET A 96 4.36 -12.01 -9.94
N ARG A 97 5.58 -11.64 -10.37
CA ARG A 97 6.82 -12.36 -9.99
C ARG A 97 6.97 -12.49 -8.47
N ASP A 98 6.50 -11.50 -7.73
CA ASP A 98 6.53 -11.47 -6.28
C ASP A 98 5.15 -11.67 -5.62
N ALA A 99 4.10 -11.97 -6.40
CA ALA A 99 2.75 -12.19 -5.86
C ALA A 99 2.70 -13.37 -4.89
N PHE A 100 3.55 -14.38 -5.06
CA PHE A 100 3.59 -15.54 -4.15
C PHE A 100 4.54 -15.33 -2.96
N CYS A 101 4.96 -14.09 -2.68
CA CYS A 101 5.71 -13.73 -1.49
C CYS A 101 4.94 -14.14 -0.22
N GLY A 102 5.51 -15.04 0.58
CA GLY A 102 4.90 -15.56 1.80
C GLY A 102 5.01 -14.64 3.02
N ARG A 103 5.72 -13.50 2.91
CA ARG A 103 5.95 -12.58 4.04
C ARG A 103 4.68 -11.80 4.37
N GLU A 104 4.57 -11.33 5.61
CA GLU A 104 3.43 -10.53 6.01
C GLU A 104 3.47 -9.15 5.33
N GLY A 105 2.35 -8.69 4.76
CA GLY A 105 2.23 -7.36 4.15
C GLY A 105 2.66 -7.24 2.68
N CYS A 106 3.21 -8.30 2.08
CA CYS A 106 3.56 -8.39 0.65
C CYS A 106 2.64 -9.39 -0.11
N GLY A 107 2.92 -9.59 -1.40
CA GLY A 107 2.37 -10.69 -2.20
C GLY A 107 0.84 -10.68 -2.36
N GLU A 108 0.28 -11.87 -2.49
CA GLU A 108 -1.12 -12.15 -2.77
C GLU A 108 -2.02 -11.64 -1.64
N LYS A 109 -1.61 -11.84 -0.39
CA LYS A 109 -2.35 -11.35 0.79
C LYS A 109 -2.52 -9.83 0.74
N ARG A 110 -1.48 -9.11 0.30
CA ARG A 110 -1.53 -7.66 0.11
C ARG A 110 -2.44 -7.28 -1.07
N LEU A 111 -2.27 -7.91 -2.23
CA LEU A 111 -3.13 -7.65 -3.40
C LEU A 111 -4.61 -7.85 -3.06
N ARG A 112 -4.96 -8.97 -2.41
CA ARG A 112 -6.33 -9.25 -1.96
C ARG A 112 -6.84 -8.17 -0.99
N LYS A 113 -6.03 -7.75 -0.02
CA LYS A 113 -6.42 -6.70 0.93
C LYS A 113 -6.65 -5.36 0.24
N ASN A 114 -5.78 -4.98 -0.69
CA ASN A 114 -5.94 -3.76 -1.48
C ASN A 114 -7.20 -3.83 -2.33
N ALA A 115 -7.42 -4.95 -3.02
CA ALA A 115 -8.60 -5.19 -3.84
C ALA A 115 -9.90 -5.12 -3.05
N SER A 116 -9.95 -5.75 -1.86
CA SER A 116 -11.10 -5.61 -0.96
C SER A 116 -11.34 -4.16 -0.55
N GLY A 117 -10.27 -3.40 -0.27
CA GLY A 117 -10.37 -1.97 0.05
C GLY A 117 -10.91 -1.14 -1.12
N MET A 118 -10.41 -1.36 -2.34
CA MET A 118 -10.89 -0.69 -3.56
C MET A 118 -12.35 -1.04 -3.89
N SER A 119 -12.72 -2.32 -3.77
CA SER A 119 -14.09 -2.79 -4.01
C SER A 119 -15.09 -2.21 -3.02
N TYR A 120 -14.75 -2.21 -1.72
CA TYR A 120 -15.58 -1.61 -0.67
C TYR A 120 -15.92 -0.16 -1.01
N LEU A 121 -14.91 0.61 -1.45
CA LEU A 121 -15.09 1.99 -1.85
C LEU A 121 -15.88 2.13 -3.16
N GLY A 122 -15.63 1.29 -4.16
CA GLY A 122 -16.34 1.31 -5.44
C GLY A 122 -17.84 1.08 -5.33
N VAL A 123 -18.27 0.16 -4.46
CA VAL A 123 -19.69 -0.08 -4.14
C VAL A 123 -20.32 1.16 -3.48
N HIS A 124 -19.57 1.84 -2.61
CA HIS A 124 -20.04 3.04 -1.94
C HIS A 124 -20.01 4.30 -2.82
N VAL A 125 -19.10 4.38 -3.79
CA VAL A 125 -19.01 5.52 -4.74
C VAL A 125 -20.07 5.43 -5.84
N THR A 126 -20.39 4.22 -6.33
CA THR A 126 -21.39 4.03 -7.40
C THR A 126 -22.84 4.11 -6.90
N SER A 127 -23.12 3.70 -5.65
CA SER A 127 -24.43 3.90 -5.00
C SER A 127 -24.70 5.36 -4.57
N TRP A 128 -23.69 6.24 -4.72
CA TRP A 128 -23.72 7.63 -4.31
C TRP A 128 -24.25 8.61 -5.36
N GLN A 129 -24.98 8.12 -6.37
CA GLN A 129 -25.65 8.99 -7.35
C GLN A 129 -27.08 9.43 -6.95
N GLY A 130 -27.56 9.15 -5.72
CA GLY A 130 -28.96 9.48 -5.43
C GLY A 130 -29.50 9.49 -4.00
N ASN A 131 -28.67 9.51 -2.93
CA ASN A 131 -29.22 9.70 -1.58
C ASN A 131 -28.25 10.46 -0.68
N THR A 132 -28.58 11.71 -0.37
CA THR A 132 -27.97 12.55 0.67
C THR A 132 -28.36 12.11 2.09
N GLY A 133 -28.57 10.80 2.29
CA GLY A 133 -28.96 10.20 3.56
C GLY A 133 -27.71 9.78 4.33
N THR A 134 -27.46 10.51 5.42
CA THR A 134 -26.44 10.30 6.46
C THR A 134 -26.33 8.84 6.92
N ASP A 135 -25.17 8.19 6.75
CA ASP A 135 -24.47 7.49 7.86
C ASP A 135 -23.19 6.70 7.50
N VAL A 136 -22.76 6.70 6.24
CA VAL A 136 -21.37 6.29 5.92
C VAL A 136 -20.61 7.55 5.55
N ASP A 137 -19.53 7.86 6.26
CA ASP A 137 -18.68 9.02 6.02
C ASP A 137 -17.62 8.68 4.95
N PRO A 138 -17.86 8.95 3.66
CA PRO A 138 -16.91 8.67 2.58
C PRO A 138 -15.65 9.53 2.67
N THR A 139 -15.61 10.49 3.61
CA THR A 139 -14.44 11.34 3.83
C THR A 139 -13.39 10.68 4.72
N ARG A 140 -13.50 9.38 5.05
CA ARG A 140 -12.51 8.65 5.86
C ARG A 140 -11.68 7.68 5.01
N PRO A 141 -10.70 8.18 4.23
CA PRO A 141 -9.70 7.36 3.57
C PRO A 141 -9.08 6.37 4.54
N ALA A 142 -9.06 5.10 4.13
CA ALA A 142 -8.41 4.04 4.87
C ALA A 142 -6.91 4.07 4.56
N MET A 143 -6.10 4.18 5.61
CA MET A 143 -4.65 4.14 5.46
C MET A 143 -4.20 2.74 5.04
N ASN A 144 -3.27 2.67 4.08
CA ASN A 144 -2.72 1.42 3.63
C ASN A 144 -1.97 0.73 4.80
N GLY A 145 -2.31 -0.53 5.07
CA GLY A 145 -1.69 -1.29 6.15
C GLY A 145 -0.19 -1.58 5.98
N VAL A 146 0.50 -1.13 4.92
CA VAL A 146 1.95 -1.34 4.72
C VAL A 146 2.67 -0.26 5.48
N LEU A 147 2.02 0.90 5.61
CA LEU A 147 2.50 2.01 6.41
C LEU A 147 2.58 1.62 7.90
N ARG A 148 1.88 0.55 8.34
CA ARG A 148 2.08 -0.04 9.67
C ARG A 148 3.48 -0.63 9.87
N TYR A 149 4.15 -1.01 8.77
CA TYR A 149 5.51 -1.52 8.75
C TYR A 149 6.55 -0.44 8.45
N LEU A 150 6.16 0.81 8.25
CA LEU A 150 7.08 1.95 8.35
C LEU A 150 7.45 2.11 9.83
N GLY A 151 8.20 1.15 10.35
CA GLY A 151 8.83 1.22 11.65
C GLY A 151 10.24 1.73 11.46
N PHE A 152 10.60 2.76 12.21
CA PHE A 152 12.01 3.08 12.37
C PHE A 152 12.59 2.12 13.40
N PRO A 153 13.65 1.36 13.06
CA PRO A 153 14.25 0.44 14.01
C PRO A 153 14.68 1.25 15.23
N GLN A 154 14.18 0.89 16.41
CA GLN A 154 14.58 1.53 17.64
C GLN A 154 16.10 1.36 17.80
N PRO A 155 16.88 2.42 18.07
CA PRO A 155 18.20 2.23 18.63
C PRO A 155 18.00 1.55 20.00
N LYS A 156 18.27 0.25 20.08
CA LYS A 156 18.18 -0.50 21.34
C LYS A 156 19.23 0.06 22.31
N ARG A 157 18.83 1.02 23.14
CA ARG A 157 19.63 1.47 24.29
C ARG A 157 19.39 0.47 25.42
N ASP A 158 20.44 -0.29 25.76
CA ASP A 158 20.62 -1.00 27.03
C ASP A 158 19.53 -1.99 27.50
N ARG A 159 19.37 -3.09 26.77
CA ARG A 159 19.03 -4.38 27.42
C ARG A 159 20.04 -5.42 26.94
N GLY A 160 20.63 -6.11 27.90
CA GLY A 160 21.88 -6.86 27.79
C GLY A 160 22.07 -7.65 26.51
N VAL A 161 23.35 -7.77 26.11
CA VAL A 161 23.89 -8.53 24.97
C VAL A 161 22.85 -9.44 24.32
N ILE A 162 22.12 -8.86 23.38
CA ILE A 162 21.40 -9.64 22.39
C ILE A 162 22.51 -10.29 21.57
N GLN A 163 22.63 -11.61 21.62
CA GLN A 163 23.57 -12.29 20.75
C GLN A 163 23.12 -12.05 19.31
N ASP A 164 24.05 -11.71 18.41
CA ASP A 164 23.78 -11.25 17.04
C ASP A 164 22.80 -12.14 16.25
N TRP A 165 22.67 -13.42 16.63
CA TRP A 165 21.78 -14.37 15.96
C TRP A 165 20.27 -14.15 16.23
N ASP A 166 19.87 -13.49 17.32
CA ASP A 166 18.46 -13.21 17.64
C ASP A 166 17.89 -12.01 16.86
N LEU A 167 18.77 -11.19 16.25
CA LEU A 167 18.38 -10.10 15.35
C LEU A 167 18.28 -10.56 13.89
N THR A 168 19.03 -11.58 13.50
CA THR A 168 19.02 -12.14 12.14
C THR A 168 17.81 -13.01 11.81
N THR A 169 17.06 -13.50 12.81
CA THR A 169 15.91 -14.40 12.58
C THR A 169 14.57 -13.67 12.40
N LEU A 170 14.46 -12.41 12.82
CA LEU A 170 13.17 -11.68 12.83
C LEU A 170 13.00 -10.68 11.68
N ILE A 171 14.08 -10.30 11.02
CA ILE A 171 14.08 -9.48 9.81
C ILE A 171 15.27 -10.00 9.01
N ASP A 172 15.05 -10.61 7.84
CA ASP A 172 16.11 -10.69 6.83
C ASP A 172 16.57 -9.25 6.61
N ALA A 173 17.68 -8.85 7.23
CA ALA A 173 18.14 -7.46 7.29
C ALA A 173 18.36 -6.86 5.89
N ASP A 174 18.43 -7.71 4.86
CA ASP A 174 18.63 -7.33 3.47
C ASP A 174 17.32 -7.12 2.69
N TYR A 175 16.16 -7.54 3.21
CA TYR A 175 14.90 -7.44 2.47
C TYR A 175 14.08 -6.24 2.95
N ASN A 176 14.34 -5.10 2.35
CA ASN A 176 13.53 -3.91 2.50
C ASN A 176 12.13 -4.17 1.93
N ILE A 177 11.09 -4.31 2.76
CA ILE A 177 9.71 -4.52 2.28
C ILE A 177 9.27 -3.43 1.30
N PHE A 178 9.84 -2.23 1.39
CA PHE A 178 9.57 -1.11 0.49
C PHE A 178 10.23 -1.24 -0.89
N SER A 179 11.22 -2.13 -1.06
CA SER A 179 11.74 -2.47 -2.39
C SER A 179 10.89 -3.50 -3.13
N HIS A 180 9.92 -4.13 -2.45
CA HIS A 180 9.03 -5.10 -3.09
C HIS A 180 8.06 -4.37 -4.06
N PRO A 181 7.92 -4.80 -5.34
CA PRO A 181 7.12 -4.09 -6.34
C PRO A 181 5.67 -3.83 -5.93
N ILE A 182 4.96 -4.87 -5.46
CA ILE A 182 3.59 -4.77 -4.93
C ILE A 182 3.51 -3.73 -3.80
N THR A 183 4.44 -3.78 -2.85
CA THR A 183 4.45 -2.84 -1.72
C THR A 183 4.66 -1.42 -2.20
N ARG A 184 5.71 -1.20 -3.00
CA ARG A 184 6.12 0.11 -3.48
C ARG A 184 5.04 0.77 -4.34
N ARG A 185 4.38 -0.01 -5.20
CA ARG A 185 3.29 0.46 -6.07
C ARG A 185 1.95 0.56 -5.36
N SER A 186 1.78 -0.02 -4.16
CA SER A 186 0.52 0.09 -3.44
C SER A 186 0.17 1.56 -3.13
N PHE A 187 -1.09 1.95 -3.29
CA PHE A 187 -1.53 3.29 -2.88
C PHE A 187 -1.35 3.49 -1.37
N VAL A 188 -0.98 4.71 -0.96
CA VAL A 188 -0.87 5.11 0.46
C VAL A 188 -2.24 5.08 1.14
N CYS A 189 -3.29 5.46 0.40
CA CYS A 189 -4.66 5.53 0.87
C CYS A 189 -5.58 4.80 -0.10
N LEU A 190 -6.67 4.26 0.44
CA LEU A 190 -7.80 3.76 -0.34
C LEU A 190 -9.01 4.62 0.08
N PRO A 191 -9.60 5.42 -0.83
CA PRO A 191 -9.31 5.51 -2.27
C PRO A 191 -7.97 6.22 -2.54
N PRO A 192 -7.38 6.07 -3.75
CA PRO A 192 -6.16 6.78 -4.10
C PRO A 192 -6.37 8.30 -4.02
N VAL A 193 -5.40 8.99 -3.44
CA VAL A 193 -5.42 10.45 -3.26
C VAL A 193 -4.30 11.10 -4.06
N GLN A 194 -4.62 12.17 -4.78
CA GLN A 194 -3.65 12.80 -5.67
C GLN A 194 -2.67 13.71 -4.94
N VAL A 195 -3.12 14.28 -3.84
CA VAL A 195 -2.35 15.20 -3.02
C VAL A 195 -2.33 14.64 -1.62
N LEU A 196 -1.13 14.56 -1.06
CA LEU A 196 -0.89 14.08 0.28
C LEU A 196 0.05 15.05 0.96
N GLN A 197 -0.48 15.79 1.93
CA GLN A 197 0.37 16.58 2.81
C GLN A 197 1.11 15.64 3.76
N LEU A 198 2.39 15.90 4.01
CA LEU A 198 3.20 15.12 4.92
C LEU A 198 3.58 16.01 6.10
N TRP A 199 2.75 15.99 7.13
CA TRP A 199 3.14 16.57 8.42
C TRP A 199 4.08 15.59 9.13
N PRO A 200 5.19 16.05 9.73
CA PRO A 200 5.66 17.42 9.91
C PRO A 200 6.73 17.84 8.91
N LEU A 201 6.94 17.08 7.83
CA LEU A 201 7.90 17.42 6.79
C LEU A 201 7.52 18.74 6.08
N ARG A 202 6.24 19.13 6.17
CA ARG A 202 5.64 20.27 5.44
C ARG A 202 5.84 20.14 3.93
N ASP A 203 6.06 18.92 3.49
CA ASP A 203 6.21 18.57 2.09
C ASP A 203 4.86 18.13 1.55
N GLU A 204 4.64 18.44 0.29
CA GLU A 204 3.45 18.02 -0.43
C GLU A 204 3.83 16.96 -1.45
N LEU A 205 3.25 15.78 -1.30
CA LEU A 205 3.37 14.70 -2.26
C LEU A 205 2.21 14.81 -3.23
N ARG A 206 2.52 15.07 -4.50
CA ARG A 206 1.55 15.19 -5.60
C ARG A 206 1.78 14.08 -6.61
N ASN A 207 0.76 13.26 -6.84
CA ASN A 207 0.73 12.24 -7.89
C ASN A 207 -0.69 12.18 -8.48
N VAL A 208 -0.87 12.62 -9.72
CA VAL A 208 -2.19 12.68 -10.39
C VAL A 208 -2.86 11.31 -10.51
N ASN A 209 -2.07 10.22 -10.47
CA ASN A 209 -2.54 8.84 -10.55
C ASN A 209 -2.77 8.20 -9.16
N GLY A 210 -2.58 8.97 -8.08
CA GLY A 210 -2.71 8.50 -6.71
C GLY A 210 -1.36 8.24 -6.05
N ALA A 211 -1.17 8.79 -4.85
CA ALA A 211 0.03 8.63 -4.05
C ALA A 211 0.29 7.15 -3.70
N THR A 212 1.49 6.67 -3.97
CA THR A 212 1.96 5.31 -3.65
C THR A 212 2.93 5.29 -2.47
N VAL A 213 3.12 4.10 -1.89
CA VAL A 213 4.13 3.90 -0.85
C VAL A 213 5.53 4.26 -1.36
N GLY A 214 5.81 4.05 -2.65
CA GLY A 214 7.04 4.46 -3.32
C GLY A 214 7.23 5.98 -3.37
N ASP A 215 6.16 6.73 -3.63
CA ASP A 215 6.19 8.20 -3.56
C ASP A 215 6.57 8.67 -2.16
N LEU A 216 5.92 8.09 -1.15
CA LEU A 216 6.20 8.42 0.23
C LEU A 216 7.66 8.09 0.60
N GLN A 217 8.14 6.91 0.23
CA GLN A 217 9.52 6.49 0.48
C GLN A 217 10.49 7.48 -0.18
N ALA A 218 10.25 7.90 -1.42
CA ALA A 218 11.11 8.86 -2.12
C ALA A 218 11.16 10.22 -1.40
N VAL A 219 10.04 10.69 -0.85
CA VAL A 219 10.03 11.91 -0.02
C VAL A 219 10.84 11.71 1.26
N MET A 220 10.66 10.59 1.96
CA MET A 220 11.41 10.27 3.18
C MET A 220 12.91 10.17 2.94
N GLU A 221 13.33 9.59 1.83
CA GLU A 221 14.73 9.51 1.41
C GLU A 221 15.30 10.88 1.04
N ARG A 222 14.55 11.70 0.31
CA ARG A 222 14.96 13.06 -0.09
C ARG A 222 15.12 13.99 1.11
N GLU A 223 14.14 14.01 2.01
CA GLU A 223 14.20 14.83 3.22
C GLU A 223 15.29 14.35 4.19
N GLY A 224 15.68 13.08 4.07
CA GLY A 224 16.71 12.46 4.86
C GLY A 224 16.27 12.36 6.31
N LEU A 225 15.54 11.30 6.65
CA LEU A 225 15.05 11.10 8.03
C LEU A 225 16.17 11.13 9.08
N ASP A 226 17.38 10.72 8.69
CA ASP A 226 18.58 10.67 9.51
C ASP A 226 19.44 11.94 9.41
N ARG A 227 19.02 12.92 8.61
CA ARG A 227 19.69 14.21 8.51
C ARG A 227 19.50 14.97 9.81
N LEU A 228 20.59 15.60 10.27
CA LEU A 228 20.54 16.46 11.45
C LEU A 228 19.58 17.63 11.22
N LEU A 229 18.62 17.76 12.11
CA LEU A 229 17.71 18.88 12.22
C LEU A 229 18.45 20.09 12.76
N THR A 230 18.13 21.26 12.22
CA THR A 230 18.55 22.52 12.84
C THR A 230 17.79 22.71 14.16
N ILE A 231 18.39 23.42 15.11
CA ILE A 231 17.73 23.75 16.38
C ILE A 231 16.42 24.50 16.13
N GLU A 232 16.40 25.38 15.12
CA GLU A 232 15.19 26.09 14.70
C GLU A 232 14.10 25.14 14.20
N LYS A 233 14.43 24.18 13.31
CA LYS A 233 13.46 23.20 12.82
C LYS A 233 12.95 22.32 13.96
N LEU A 234 13.83 21.86 14.85
CA LEU A 234 13.42 21.11 16.04
C LEU A 234 12.54 21.95 16.98
N GLY A 235 12.88 23.22 17.20
CA GLY A 235 12.08 24.15 18.00
C GLY A 235 10.67 24.31 17.45
N ASN A 236 10.54 24.55 16.14
CA ASN A 236 9.25 24.65 15.46
C ASN A 236 8.43 23.36 15.60
N LEU A 237 9.08 22.19 15.45
CA LEU A 237 8.41 20.89 15.63
C LEU A 237 7.88 20.73 17.06
N LEU A 238 8.66 21.10 18.08
CA LEU A 238 8.27 21.02 19.49
C LEU A 238 7.15 22.01 19.84
N GLU A 239 7.23 23.25 19.35
CA GLU A 239 6.20 24.28 19.55
C GLU A 239 4.86 23.86 18.93
N GLU A 240 4.88 23.22 17.75
CA GLU A 240 3.69 22.64 17.15
C GLU A 240 3.07 21.54 18.03
N VAL A 241 3.89 20.67 18.63
CA VAL A 241 3.39 19.66 19.58
C VAL A 241 2.71 20.31 20.79
N GLU A 242 3.23 21.44 21.28
CA GLU A 242 2.69 22.14 22.45
C GLU A 242 1.43 22.96 22.16
N THR A 243 1.36 23.59 20.98
CA THR A 243 0.26 24.50 20.59
C THR A 243 -1.00 23.78 20.10
N GLU A 244 -0.88 22.52 19.70
CA GLU A 244 -1.97 21.68 19.17
C GLU A 244 -2.29 20.45 20.05
N PRO A 245 -2.56 20.61 21.37
CA PRO A 245 -2.67 19.50 22.31
C PRO A 245 -3.88 18.57 22.06
N ASP A 246 -4.91 19.05 21.33
CA ASP A 246 -6.15 18.33 21.07
C ASP A 246 -6.20 17.64 19.69
N SER A 247 -5.38 18.06 18.71
CA SER A 247 -5.36 17.50 17.34
C SER A 247 -4.37 16.35 17.20
N PHE A 248 -3.27 16.36 17.94
CA PHE A 248 -2.27 15.30 17.94
C PHE A 248 -1.79 15.05 19.36
N ILE A 249 -2.31 14.02 20.03
CA ILE A 249 -1.73 13.62 21.31
C ILE A 249 -0.42 12.87 21.04
N LEU A 250 0.63 13.61 20.67
CA LEU A 250 1.99 13.12 20.74
C LEU A 250 2.32 12.97 22.23
N GLN A 251 2.05 11.78 22.79
CA GLN A 251 2.54 11.48 24.12
C GLN A 251 4.02 11.20 24.00
N SER A 252 4.83 12.04 24.65
CA SER A 252 6.19 11.68 24.99
C SER A 252 6.13 10.30 25.63
N ARG A 253 6.88 9.35 25.08
CA ARG A 253 6.94 8.01 25.65
C ARG A 253 7.44 8.15 27.10
N PRO A 254 6.74 7.65 28.13
CA PRO A 254 7.25 7.72 29.49
C PRO A 254 8.48 6.81 29.57
N LEU A 255 9.64 7.41 29.36
CA LEU A 255 10.93 6.77 29.58
C LEU A 255 11.20 6.82 31.09
N SER A 256 11.49 5.66 31.68
CA SER A 256 11.89 5.55 33.08
C SER A 256 13.31 4.96 33.12
N PRO A 257 14.31 5.72 33.60
CA PRO A 257 14.24 7.10 34.09
C PRO A 257 13.95 8.13 32.97
N PRO A 258 13.41 9.31 33.30
CA PRO A 258 13.20 10.37 32.32
C PRO A 258 14.56 10.80 31.72
N PRO A 259 14.66 10.96 30.39
CA PRO A 259 15.91 11.35 29.74
C PRO A 259 16.30 12.75 30.18
N THR A 260 17.61 13.00 30.25
CA THR A 260 18.12 14.37 30.38
C THR A 260 17.78 15.20 29.15
N ILE A 261 17.73 16.53 29.28
CA ILE A 261 17.49 17.44 28.13
C ILE A 261 18.50 17.17 27.00
N ALA A 262 19.76 16.91 27.33
CA ALA A 262 20.80 16.62 26.35
C ALA A 262 20.54 15.30 25.60
N GLU A 263 20.10 14.25 26.29
CA GLU A 263 19.72 12.98 25.65
C GLU A 263 18.48 13.13 24.79
N TYR A 264 17.53 13.96 25.22
CA TYR A 264 16.31 14.25 24.49
C TYR A 264 16.59 15.01 23.19
N VAL A 265 17.36 16.10 23.25
CA VAL A 265 17.80 16.86 22.07
C VAL A 265 18.63 16.00 21.13
N ARG A 266 19.52 15.15 21.67
CA ARG A 266 20.29 14.22 20.83
C ARG A 266 19.39 13.21 20.13
N THR A 267 18.36 12.71 20.81
CA THR A 267 17.40 11.77 20.23
C THR A 267 16.57 12.46 19.16
N CYS A 268 16.06 13.66 19.41
CA CYS A 268 15.28 14.44 18.45
C CYS A 268 16.14 15.21 17.44
N SER A 269 17.45 14.96 17.36
CA SER A 269 18.35 15.68 16.45
C SER A 269 18.17 15.27 14.99
N THR A 270 17.35 14.28 14.71
CA THR A 270 16.95 13.83 13.37
C THR A 270 15.43 13.67 13.32
N LEU A 271 14.83 13.70 12.12
CA LEU A 271 13.38 13.47 11.98
C LEU A 271 13.00 12.06 12.45
N ARG A 272 13.81 11.06 12.13
CA ARG A 272 13.62 9.69 12.62
C ARG A 272 13.57 9.66 14.14
N GLY A 273 14.59 10.23 14.78
CA GLY A 273 14.69 10.22 16.23
C GLY A 273 13.61 11.07 16.92
N PHE A 274 13.12 12.14 16.26
CA PHE A 274 11.94 12.88 16.69
C PHE A 274 10.68 11.99 16.68
N PHE A 275 10.40 11.29 15.58
CA PHE A 275 9.26 10.36 15.50
C PHE A 275 9.37 9.18 16.47
N ASP A 276 10.59 8.74 16.77
CA ASP A 276 10.82 7.68 17.76
C ASP A 276 10.52 8.15 19.19
N ALA A 277 10.86 9.41 19.51
CA ALA A 277 10.63 10.01 20.82
C ALA A 277 9.16 10.36 21.08
N PHE A 278 8.45 10.79 20.02
CA PHE A 278 7.07 11.21 20.09
C PHE A 278 6.15 10.19 19.42
N ARG A 279 5.38 9.46 20.24
CA ARG A 279 4.32 8.58 19.74
C ARG A 279 3.00 9.33 19.71
N LEU A 280 2.24 9.26 18.63
CA LEU A 280 0.82 9.56 18.75
C LEU A 280 0.18 8.48 19.62
N SER A 281 -0.33 8.82 20.79
CA SER A 281 -1.02 7.86 21.63
C SER A 281 -2.47 7.65 21.20
N ARG A 282 -3.01 8.55 20.35
CA ARG A 282 -4.36 8.48 19.81
C ARG A 282 -4.40 9.14 18.44
N PHE A 283 -4.54 8.34 17.38
CA PHE A 283 -5.09 8.84 16.14
C PHE A 283 -6.61 8.93 16.35
N LYS A 284 -7.18 10.14 16.40
CA LYS A 284 -8.59 10.29 16.03
C LYS A 284 -8.58 10.22 14.49
N PRO A 285 -9.22 9.23 13.85
CA PRO A 285 -9.23 9.07 12.39
C PRO A 285 -10.02 10.15 11.64
N GLY A 286 -10.00 11.41 12.11
CA GLY A 286 -10.83 12.51 11.63
C GLY A 286 -10.10 13.81 11.31
N TYR A 287 -8.77 13.87 11.36
CA TYR A 287 -8.04 15.06 10.91
C TYR A 287 -7.71 14.93 9.43
N ILE A 288 -8.70 15.32 8.65
CA ILE A 288 -8.61 15.57 7.22
C ILE A 288 -8.97 17.03 7.06
N PHE A 289 -8.01 17.84 6.62
CA PHE A 289 -8.36 19.18 6.16
C PHE A 289 -9.09 19.01 4.83
N THR A 290 -10.40 19.20 4.85
CA THR A 290 -11.19 19.46 3.65
C THR A 290 -11.18 20.97 3.40
N THR A 291 -11.01 21.33 2.14
CA THR A 291 -11.34 22.67 1.65
C THR A 291 -12.56 22.54 0.74
N SER A 292 -13.37 23.59 0.64
CA SER A 292 -14.65 23.64 -0.07
C SER A 292 -14.54 23.66 -1.60
N ASP A 293 -13.43 23.20 -2.19
CA ASP A 293 -13.21 23.16 -3.64
C ASP A 293 -13.52 21.75 -4.21
N PRO A 294 -14.36 21.63 -5.26
CA PRO A 294 -14.74 20.35 -5.88
C PRO A 294 -13.59 19.54 -6.53
N GLN A 295 -12.35 20.03 -6.51
CA GLN A 295 -11.14 19.25 -6.81
C GLN A 295 -10.44 18.82 -5.51
N ILE A 296 -10.85 17.67 -4.98
CA ILE A 296 -10.55 17.13 -3.65
C ILE A 296 -9.05 17.20 -3.30
N GLN A 297 -8.66 18.15 -2.46
CA GLN A 297 -7.40 18.12 -1.71
C GLN A 297 -7.68 17.45 -0.35
N VAL A 298 -7.00 16.34 -0.08
CA VAL A 298 -7.05 15.67 1.22
C VAL A 298 -5.73 15.95 1.93
N GLY A 299 -5.75 16.86 2.90
CA GLY A 299 -4.61 17.04 3.80
C GLY A 299 -4.59 15.88 4.78
N PHE A 300 -3.59 14.99 4.69
CA PHE A 300 -3.37 13.96 5.70
C PHE A 300 -2.22 14.36 6.61
N ALA A 301 -2.32 14.01 7.88
CA ALA A 301 -1.15 13.94 8.75
C ALA A 301 -0.67 12.49 8.71
N MET A 302 0.43 12.22 7.99
CA MET A 302 1.01 10.88 8.01
C MET A 302 1.97 10.74 9.18
N PHE A 303 1.56 9.99 10.18
CA PHE A 303 2.44 9.50 11.22
C PHE A 303 2.26 8.00 11.31
N ALA A 304 3.31 7.26 10.96
CA ALA A 304 3.37 5.85 11.26
C ALA A 304 3.25 5.68 12.78
N THR A 305 2.08 5.23 13.24
CA THR A 305 1.87 4.97 14.66
C THR A 305 1.65 3.50 14.96
N PHE A 306 2.41 3.06 15.95
CA PHE A 306 2.49 1.70 16.46
C PHE A 306 1.26 1.39 17.32
N ILE A 307 0.45 0.42 16.90
CA ILE A 307 -0.34 -0.38 17.82
C ILE A 307 0.53 -1.60 18.16
N PRO A 308 0.93 -1.83 19.43
CA PRO A 308 1.58 -3.08 19.78
C PRO A 308 0.63 -4.24 19.45
N PHE A 309 1.18 -5.25 18.79
CA PHE A 309 0.48 -6.46 18.38
C PHE A 309 0.26 -7.38 19.60
N ASP A 310 -0.44 -6.88 20.61
CA ASP A 310 -0.89 -7.68 21.74
C ASP A 310 -2.39 -7.41 21.95
N ALA A 311 -3.18 -8.48 21.77
CA ALA A 311 -4.63 -8.58 21.96
C ALA A 311 -5.54 -7.99 20.86
N VAL A 312 -5.52 -8.58 19.67
CA VAL A 312 -6.79 -8.91 18.99
C VAL A 312 -6.76 -10.40 18.72
N ASN A 313 -7.41 -11.17 19.59
CA ASN A 313 -7.77 -12.55 19.28
C ASN A 313 -8.57 -12.52 17.97
N THR A 314 -8.03 -13.13 16.92
CA THR A 314 -8.66 -13.28 15.61
C THR A 314 -9.83 -14.28 15.59
N GLU A 315 -10.41 -14.60 16.76
CA GLU A 315 -11.57 -15.50 16.88
C GLU A 315 -12.82 -14.82 17.49
N ASP A 316 -12.72 -13.59 18.00
CA ASP A 316 -13.84 -12.88 18.66
C ASP A 316 -14.10 -11.47 18.07
N ALA A 317 -14.08 -11.33 16.73
CA ALA A 317 -14.77 -10.19 16.15
C ALA A 317 -16.28 -10.42 16.37
N PRO A 318 -17.02 -9.50 17.01
CA PRO A 318 -18.45 -9.70 17.23
C PRO A 318 -19.13 -9.90 15.87
N GLU A 319 -19.82 -11.04 15.71
CA GLU A 319 -20.86 -11.19 14.70
C GLU A 319 -21.81 -10.01 14.89
N TYR A 320 -21.72 -9.03 14.00
CA TYR A 320 -22.76 -8.00 13.92
C TYR A 320 -24.07 -8.73 13.58
N PRO A 321 -25.13 -8.56 14.38
CA PRO A 321 -26.36 -9.30 14.16
C PRO A 321 -26.95 -8.88 12.81
N ALA A 322 -27.11 -9.86 11.94
CA ALA A 322 -27.93 -9.75 10.73
C ALA A 322 -29.38 -9.49 11.16
N PHE A 323 -29.78 -8.22 11.25
CA PHE A 323 -31.18 -7.84 11.29
C PHE A 323 -31.69 -7.65 9.87
N ILE A 324 -32.18 -8.75 9.28
CA ILE A 324 -33.22 -8.70 8.26
C ILE A 324 -34.29 -9.72 8.67
N GLU A 325 -35.22 -9.28 9.51
CA GLU A 325 -36.52 -9.94 9.59
C GLU A 325 -37.36 -9.43 8.41
N THR A 326 -37.30 -10.13 7.28
CA THR A 326 -38.33 -10.03 6.25
C THR A 326 -39.62 -10.65 6.78
N LYS A 327 -40.50 -9.84 7.36
CA LYS A 327 -41.93 -10.18 7.39
C LYS A 327 -42.53 -9.80 6.04
N ARG A 328 -42.75 -10.82 5.21
CA ARG A 328 -43.82 -10.79 4.19
C ARG A 328 -45.15 -10.72 4.94
N ILE A 329 -45.93 -9.69 4.66
CA ILE A 329 -47.39 -9.76 4.75
C ILE A 329 -47.88 -9.44 3.34
N SER A 330 -48.12 -10.51 2.59
CA SER A 330 -49.31 -10.64 1.76
C SER A 330 -50.35 -11.36 2.68
N ASP A 331 -51.65 -11.09 2.77
CA ASP A 331 -52.60 -10.22 2.09
C ASP A 331 -52.19 -9.87 0.65
N ILE A 332 -52.08 -10.83 -0.27
CA ILE A 332 -52.89 -12.04 -0.51
C ILE A 332 -52.10 -13.35 -0.35
#